data_AF-A0A951RC89-F1
#
_entry.id   AF-A0A951RC89-F1
#
_cell.length_a   1.000
_cell.length_b   1.000
_cell.length_c   1.000
_cell.angle_alpha   90.00
_cell.angle_beta   90.00
_cell.angle_gamma   90.00
#
_symmetry.space_group_name_H-M   'P 1'
#
loop_
_entity.id
_entity.type
_entity.pdbx_description
1 polymer ?
#
loop_
_entity_poly.entity_id
_entity_poly.type
_entity_poly.pdbx_seq_one_letter_code
_entity_poly.pdbx_strand_id
1 'polypeptide(L)'
;MNRFAKGIVKLKWLIILVVLGLTVFFGYQTKFLTINSDILSSLPDDDPAASLYKEIGTQFGGNDMGMIVLETDNVFKPEVLTHIKQITDSLKYTQGVSTVTSITNILDIKSTEEGIEIGKLVDDYNLPNKQSQLDSLKNYVFSKEMYKGAIVSEDGTASVVMFTLL
;
A
#
# COMPACT_ATOMS: atom_id res chain seq x y z
N MET A 1 2.59 48.92 36.66
CA MET A 1 3.05 47.52 36.72
C MET A 1 2.69 46.79 38.02
N ASN A 2 2.86 47.39 39.22
CA ASN A 2 2.65 46.69 40.51
C ASN A 2 1.21 46.24 40.83
N ARG A 3 0.18 46.83 40.21
CA ARG A 3 -1.23 46.42 40.44
C ARG A 3 -1.60 45.13 39.69
N PHE A 4 -1.04 44.93 38.51
CA PHE A 4 -1.29 43.75 37.67
C PHE A 4 -0.64 42.50 38.28
N ALA A 5 0.62 42.62 38.70
CA ALA A 5 1.34 41.54 39.39
C ALA A 5 0.68 41.15 40.72
N LYS A 6 0.20 42.11 41.51
CA LYS A 6 -0.53 41.82 42.76
C LYS A 6 -1.87 41.13 42.51
N GLY A 7 -2.54 41.43 41.39
CA GLY A 7 -3.77 40.74 40.97
C GLY A 7 -3.54 39.26 40.63
N ILE A 8 -2.45 38.97 39.91
CA ILE A 8 -2.04 37.61 39.56
C ILE A 8 -1.70 36.79 40.81
N VAL A 9 -0.95 37.34 41.77
CA VAL A 9 -0.59 36.64 43.01
C VAL A 9 -1.81 36.34 43.89
N LYS A 10 -2.82 37.24 43.90
CA LYS A 10 -4.06 37.06 44.67
C LYS A 10 -4.94 35.94 44.11
N LEU A 11 -4.94 35.74 42.79
CA LEU A 11 -5.75 34.74 42.08
C LEU A 11 -4.92 33.54 41.59
N LYS A 12 -3.72 33.34 42.13
CA LYS A 12 -2.74 32.34 41.66
C LYS A 12 -3.31 30.94 41.46
N TRP A 13 -4.14 30.45 42.37
CA TRP A 13 -4.77 29.14 42.26
C TRP A 13 -5.79 29.06 41.13
N LEU A 14 -6.59 30.11 40.92
CA LEU A 14 -7.53 30.18 39.79
C LEU A 14 -6.78 30.22 38.46
N ILE A 15 -5.69 30.96 38.38
CA ILE A 15 -4.85 31.03 37.18
C ILE A 15 -4.21 29.66 36.90
N ILE A 16 -3.64 29.00 37.91
CA ILE A 16 -3.07 27.65 37.76
C ILE A 16 -4.14 26.67 37.28
N LEU A 17 -5.34 26.69 37.85
CA LEU A 17 -6.42 25.78 37.49
C LEU A 17 -6.91 26.03 36.06
N VAL A 18 -7.02 27.30 35.64
CA VAL A 18 -7.36 27.66 34.25
C VAL A 18 -6.28 27.23 33.28
N VAL A 19 -5.00 27.50 33.57
CA VAL A 19 -3.89 27.09 32.70
C VAL A 19 -3.84 25.57 32.61
N LEU A 20 -3.96 24.85 33.72
CA LEU A 20 -3.96 23.39 33.75
C LEU A 20 -5.15 22.82 32.97
N GLY A 21 -6.34 23.43 33.11
CA GLY A 21 -7.51 23.08 32.32
C GLY A 21 -7.30 23.29 30.82
N LEU A 22 -6.70 24.41 30.42
CA LEU A 22 -6.34 24.67 29.02
C LEU A 22 -5.28 23.70 28.51
N THR A 23 -4.26 23.38 29.30
CA THR A 23 -3.22 22.41 28.94
C THR A 23 -3.83 21.03 28.72
N VAL A 24 -4.73 20.57 29.60
CA VAL A 24 -5.44 19.29 29.42
C VAL A 24 -6.36 19.34 28.21
N PHE A 25 -7.06 20.45 27.97
CA PHE A 25 -7.91 20.63 26.79
C PHE A 25 -7.11 20.55 25.48
N PHE A 26 -6.02 21.30 25.35
CA PHE A 26 -5.17 21.24 24.16
C PHE A 26 -4.46 19.88 24.02
N GLY A 27 -4.02 19.28 25.13
CA GLY A 27 -3.46 17.93 25.15
C GLY A 27 -4.47 16.84 24.81
N TYR A 28 -5.77 17.06 25.05
CA TYR A 28 -6.82 16.19 24.54
C TYR A 28 -7.03 16.38 23.04
N GLN A 29 -6.98 17.64 22.58
CA GLN A 29 -7.19 17.97 21.17
C GLN A 29 -6.12 17.38 20.24
N THR A 30 -4.92 17.10 20.72
CA THR A 30 -3.88 16.43 19.93
C THR A 30 -4.29 15.04 19.44
N LYS A 31 -5.27 14.38 20.07
CA LYS A 31 -5.81 13.09 19.60
C LYS A 31 -6.54 13.20 18.26
N PHE A 32 -6.96 14.41 17.86
CA PHE A 32 -7.62 14.66 16.58
C PHE A 32 -6.64 15.14 15.49
N LEU A 33 -5.33 15.16 15.77
CA LEU A 33 -4.34 15.47 14.74
C LEU A 33 -4.32 14.36 13.69
N THR A 34 -4.57 14.74 12.46
CA THR A 34 -4.44 13.88 11.28
C THR A 34 -3.12 14.17 10.59
N ILE A 35 -2.37 13.13 10.25
CA ILE A 35 -1.17 13.27 9.40
C ILE A 35 -1.66 13.26 7.95
N ASN A 36 -1.33 14.31 7.21
CA ASN A 36 -1.51 14.32 5.76
C ASN A 36 -0.19 13.87 5.11
N SER A 37 -0.21 12.71 4.45
CA SER A 37 0.95 12.13 3.77
C SER A 37 1.02 12.49 2.27
N ASP A 38 0.04 13.24 1.77
CA ASP A 38 0.00 13.66 0.38
C ASP A 38 1.00 14.79 0.12
N ILE A 39 2.11 14.46 -0.55
CA ILE A 39 3.15 15.42 -0.90
C ILE A 39 2.62 16.50 -1.85
N LEU A 40 1.66 16.16 -2.72
CA LEU A 40 1.07 17.13 -3.65
C LEU A 40 0.32 18.22 -2.90
N SER A 41 -0.31 17.88 -1.78
CA SER A 41 -0.99 18.86 -0.92
C SER A 41 -0.05 19.83 -0.21
N SER A 42 1.27 19.56 -0.24
CA SER A 42 2.30 20.48 0.27
C SER A 42 2.82 21.44 -0.81
N LEU A 43 2.45 21.23 -2.07
CA LEU A 43 2.81 22.13 -3.17
C LEU A 43 1.88 23.36 -3.18
N PRO A 44 2.31 24.48 -3.77
CA PRO A 44 1.45 25.64 -3.97
C PRO A 44 0.19 25.28 -4.78
N ASP A 45 -0.97 25.78 -4.34
CA ASP A 45 -2.26 25.53 -5.00
C ASP A 45 -2.30 26.03 -6.46
N ASP A 46 -1.44 26.99 -6.82
CA ASP A 46 -1.33 27.61 -8.14
C ASP A 46 -0.27 26.95 -9.05
N ASP A 47 0.35 25.84 -8.62
CA ASP A 47 1.31 25.12 -9.45
C ASP A 47 0.59 24.36 -10.61
N PRO A 48 0.90 24.70 -11.88
CA PRO A 48 0.23 24.08 -13.02
C PRO A 48 0.59 22.61 -13.22
N ALA A 49 1.78 22.17 -12.77
CA ALA A 49 2.21 20.79 -12.86
C ALA A 49 1.51 19.92 -11.80
N ALA A 50 1.35 20.42 -10.57
CA ALA A 50 0.58 19.75 -9.52
C ALA A 50 -0.88 19.57 -9.93
N SER A 51 -1.49 20.60 -10.53
CA SER A 51 -2.86 20.55 -11.05
C SER A 51 -3.02 19.49 -12.15
N LEU A 52 -2.12 19.48 -13.14
CA LEU A 52 -2.14 18.49 -14.21
C LEU A 52 -1.93 17.06 -13.68
N TYR A 53 -1.02 16.87 -12.74
CA TYR A 53 -0.76 15.56 -12.13
C TYR A 53 -2.01 15.01 -11.42
N LYS A 54 -2.71 15.87 -10.66
CA LYS A 54 -3.97 15.52 -9.99
C LYS A 54 -5.09 15.20 -10.97
N GLU A 55 -5.19 15.93 -12.07
CA GLU A 55 -6.17 15.68 -13.12
C GLU A 55 -5.92 14.32 -13.81
N ILE A 56 -4.67 14.01 -14.15
CA ILE A 56 -4.28 12.71 -14.71
C ILE A 56 -4.64 11.58 -13.74
N GLY A 57 -4.30 11.73 -12.46
CA GLY A 57 -4.65 10.74 -11.43
C GLY A 57 -6.15 10.51 -11.28
N THR A 58 -6.94 11.59 -11.32
CA THR A 58 -8.40 11.50 -11.20
C THR A 58 -9.05 10.86 -12.43
N GLN A 59 -8.52 11.11 -13.63
CA GLN A 59 -9.09 10.62 -14.90
C GLN A 59 -8.63 9.19 -15.24
N PHE A 60 -7.37 8.85 -14.95
CA PHE A 60 -6.77 7.57 -15.36
C PHE A 60 -6.51 6.62 -14.19
N GLY A 61 -6.61 7.09 -12.94
CA GLY A 61 -6.30 6.32 -11.73
C GLY A 61 -4.80 6.04 -11.56
N GLY A 62 -4.41 5.54 -10.39
CA GLY A 62 -3.09 4.94 -10.20
C GLY A 62 -1.93 5.87 -9.87
N ASN A 63 -2.19 7.09 -9.37
CA ASN A 63 -1.11 7.94 -8.86
C ASN A 63 -0.51 7.43 -7.55
N ASP A 64 -1.33 6.76 -6.72
CA ASP A 64 -0.88 6.16 -5.46
C ASP A 64 -0.79 4.64 -5.61
N MET A 65 0.45 4.13 -5.52
CA MET A 65 0.75 2.70 -5.55
C MET A 65 1.27 2.24 -4.18
N GLY A 66 0.66 1.20 -3.65
CA GLY A 66 1.12 0.46 -2.49
C GLY A 66 1.77 -0.86 -2.87
N MET A 67 2.67 -1.31 -2.01
CA MET A 67 3.40 -2.57 -2.19
C MET A 67 3.45 -3.34 -0.87
N ILE A 68 3.13 -4.63 -0.92
CA ILE A 68 3.30 -5.57 0.19
C ILE A 68 4.33 -6.61 -0.26
N VAL A 69 5.44 -6.68 0.46
CA VAL A 69 6.48 -7.70 0.24
C VAL A 69 6.28 -8.82 1.26
N LEU A 70 6.16 -10.05 0.76
CA LEU A 70 6.11 -11.26 1.56
C LEU A 70 7.44 -11.98 1.47
N GLU A 71 8.12 -12.15 2.61
CA GLU A 71 9.34 -12.93 2.73
C GLU A 71 9.02 -14.32 3.33
N THR A 72 9.67 -15.34 2.79
CA THR A 72 9.48 -16.75 3.10
C THR A 72 10.74 -17.54 2.73
N ASP A 73 10.81 -18.81 3.09
CA ASP A 73 11.90 -19.69 2.63
C ASP A 73 11.72 -20.15 1.18
N ASN A 74 10.47 -20.27 0.70
CA ASN A 74 10.17 -20.58 -0.69
C ASN A 74 8.75 -20.12 -1.07
N VAL A 75 8.66 -19.17 -2.01
CA VAL A 75 7.39 -18.62 -2.53
C VAL A 75 6.52 -19.69 -3.20
N PHE A 76 7.14 -20.71 -3.80
CA PHE A 76 6.46 -21.77 -4.55
C PHE A 76 5.91 -22.88 -3.63
N LYS A 77 5.65 -22.60 -2.35
CA LYS A 77 4.93 -23.52 -1.48
C LYS A 77 3.42 -23.31 -1.63
N PRO A 78 2.59 -24.38 -1.60
CA PRO A 78 1.14 -24.26 -1.70
C PRO A 78 0.53 -23.31 -0.66
N GLU A 79 1.02 -23.39 0.58
CA GLU A 79 0.58 -22.54 1.69
C GLU A 79 0.90 -21.07 1.43
N VAL A 80 2.09 -20.77 0.91
CA VAL A 80 2.51 -19.39 0.62
C VAL A 80 1.69 -18.81 -0.53
N LEU A 81 1.49 -19.56 -1.62
CA LEU A 81 0.63 -19.14 -2.73
C LEU A 81 -0.81 -18.88 -2.26
N THR A 82 -1.30 -19.68 -1.32
CA THR A 82 -2.62 -19.48 -0.70
C THR A 82 -2.67 -18.18 0.10
N HIS A 83 -1.65 -17.87 0.89
CA HIS A 83 -1.58 -16.61 1.63
C HIS A 83 -1.48 -15.39 0.71
N ILE A 84 -0.67 -15.45 -0.35
CA ILE A 84 -0.58 -14.38 -1.35
C ILE A 84 -1.95 -14.17 -2.01
N LYS A 85 -2.65 -15.26 -2.36
CA LYS A 85 -4.01 -15.18 -2.91
C LYS A 85 -4.98 -14.51 -1.92
N GLN A 86 -4.95 -14.90 -0.65
CA GLN A 86 -5.81 -14.31 0.38
C GLN A 86 -5.59 -12.80 0.54
N ILE A 87 -4.33 -12.35 0.55
CA ILE A 87 -3.98 -10.93 0.60
C ILE A 87 -4.47 -10.22 -0.66
N THR A 88 -4.21 -10.81 -1.82
CA THR A 88 -4.62 -10.28 -3.12
C THR A 88 -6.13 -10.08 -3.19
N ASP A 89 -6.90 -11.09 -2.77
CA ASP A 89 -8.36 -11.01 -2.79
C ASP A 89 -8.89 -10.03 -1.73
N SER A 90 -8.29 -9.99 -0.53
CA SER A 90 -8.66 -9.03 0.51
C SER A 90 -8.47 -7.58 0.05
N LEU A 91 -7.35 -7.29 -0.64
CA LEU A 91 -7.08 -5.98 -1.22
C LEU A 91 -8.07 -5.64 -2.35
N LYS A 92 -8.42 -6.59 -3.22
CA LYS A 92 -9.39 -6.36 -4.30
C LYS A 92 -10.76 -5.93 -3.79
N TYR A 93 -11.17 -6.39 -2.60
CA TYR A 93 -12.45 -6.02 -1.99
C TYR A 93 -12.37 -4.83 -1.03
N THR A 94 -11.18 -4.25 -0.85
CA THR A 94 -10.99 -3.09 0.03
C THR A 94 -11.43 -1.81 -0.66
N GLN A 95 -12.28 -1.02 0.02
CA GLN A 95 -12.74 0.27 -0.49
C GLN A 95 -11.55 1.22 -0.69
N GLY A 96 -11.48 1.84 -1.88
CA GLY A 96 -10.38 2.74 -2.25
C GLY A 96 -9.25 2.06 -3.03
N VAL A 97 -9.25 0.73 -3.16
CA VAL A 97 -8.31 0.01 -4.03
C VAL A 97 -8.88 -0.09 -5.44
N SER A 98 -8.08 0.29 -6.44
CA SER A 98 -8.42 0.27 -7.86
C SER A 98 -7.98 -1.03 -8.53
N THR A 99 -6.70 -1.40 -8.39
CA THR A 99 -6.15 -2.64 -8.99
C THR A 99 -5.23 -3.36 -8.02
N VAL A 100 -5.09 -4.68 -8.18
CA VAL A 100 -4.16 -5.52 -7.39
C VAL A 100 -3.49 -6.52 -8.31
N THR A 101 -2.17 -6.63 -8.22
CA THR A 101 -1.32 -7.53 -9.03
C THR A 101 -0.38 -8.32 -8.13
N SER A 102 -0.35 -9.63 -8.31
CA SER A 102 0.50 -10.59 -7.58
C SER A 102 0.84 -11.78 -8.48
N ILE A 103 1.73 -12.67 -8.02
CA ILE A 103 2.01 -13.97 -8.70
C ILE A 103 0.74 -14.80 -8.93
N THR A 104 -0.32 -14.61 -8.12
CA THR A 104 -1.54 -15.43 -8.18
C THR A 104 -2.59 -14.94 -9.14
N ASN A 105 -2.46 -13.73 -9.70
CA ASN A 105 -3.45 -13.16 -10.63
C ASN A 105 -2.82 -12.34 -11.78
N ILE A 106 -1.50 -12.33 -11.89
CA ILE A 106 -0.81 -11.63 -12.96
C ILE A 106 -1.15 -12.25 -14.33
N LEU A 107 -1.35 -11.38 -15.32
CA LEU A 107 -1.54 -11.77 -16.71
C LEU A 107 -0.24 -12.33 -17.27
N ASP A 108 -0.35 -13.47 -17.94
CA ASP A 108 0.75 -14.12 -18.64
C ASP A 108 0.48 -14.09 -20.13
N ILE A 109 1.37 -13.42 -20.85
CA ILE A 109 1.30 -13.26 -22.30
C ILE A 109 2.36 -14.18 -22.91
N LYS A 110 1.91 -15.06 -23.81
CA LYS A 110 2.75 -16.03 -24.52
C LYS A 110 2.58 -15.83 -26.02
N SER A 111 3.69 -15.89 -26.76
CA SER A 111 3.63 -16.04 -28.21
C SER A 111 3.55 -17.54 -28.52
N THR A 112 2.54 -17.95 -29.27
CA THR A 112 2.33 -19.31 -29.77
C THR A 112 2.42 -19.31 -31.30
N GLU A 113 2.50 -20.48 -31.92
CA GLU A 113 2.51 -20.58 -33.40
C GLU A 113 1.23 -20.02 -34.04
N GLU A 114 0.12 -20.01 -33.29
CA GLU A 114 -1.18 -19.50 -33.72
C GLU A 114 -1.41 -18.01 -33.37
N GLY A 115 -0.47 -17.37 -32.65
CA GLY A 115 -0.55 -15.94 -32.32
C GLY A 115 -0.14 -15.61 -30.89
N ILE A 116 -0.96 -14.82 -30.20
CA ILE A 116 -0.73 -14.38 -28.82
C ILE A 116 -1.79 -15.01 -27.92
N GLU A 117 -1.35 -15.78 -26.93
CA GLU A 117 -2.19 -16.32 -25.86
C GLU A 117 -2.05 -15.44 -24.63
N ILE A 118 -3.18 -14.92 -24.13
CA ILE A 118 -3.25 -14.14 -22.90
C ILE A 118 -4.01 -14.95 -21.87
N GLY A 119 -3.32 -15.35 -20.81
CA GLY A 119 -3.87 -16.13 -19.72
C GLY A 119 -3.46 -15.57 -18.37
N LYS A 120 -3.64 -16.36 -17.32
CA LYS A 120 -3.07 -16.10 -16.00
C LYS A 120 -1.86 -16.99 -15.78
N LEU A 121 -0.87 -16.49 -15.05
CA LEU A 121 0.30 -17.27 -14.67
C LEU A 121 -0.07 -18.48 -13.80
N VAL A 122 -1.02 -18.28 -12.90
CA VAL A 122 -1.57 -19.30 -12.01
C VAL A 122 -3.09 -19.25 -12.10
N ASP A 123 -3.74 -20.41 -12.05
CA ASP A 123 -5.20 -20.47 -11.94
C ASP A 123 -5.64 -20.13 -10.50
N ASP A 124 -6.26 -18.97 -10.32
CA ASP A 124 -6.76 -18.50 -9.02
C ASP A 124 -7.79 -19.46 -8.39
N TYR A 125 -8.46 -20.31 -9.17
CA TYR A 125 -9.44 -21.30 -8.68
C TYR A 125 -8.80 -22.65 -8.35
N ASN A 126 -7.62 -22.94 -8.90
CA ASN A 126 -6.93 -24.20 -8.74
C ASN A 126 -5.42 -23.99 -8.56
N LEU A 127 -5.04 -23.46 -7.39
CA LEU A 127 -3.65 -23.23 -7.05
C LEU A 127 -2.84 -24.55 -7.13
N PRO A 128 -1.60 -24.50 -7.64
CA PRO A 128 -0.78 -25.69 -7.77
C PRO A 128 -0.43 -26.25 -6.38
N ASN A 129 -0.77 -27.52 -6.18
CA ASN A 129 -0.59 -28.24 -4.92
C ASN A 129 0.37 -29.43 -5.05
N LYS A 130 0.62 -29.90 -6.28
CA LYS A 130 1.54 -31.02 -6.55
C LYS A 130 2.95 -30.49 -6.79
N GLN A 131 3.95 -31.19 -6.27
CA GLN A 131 5.35 -30.82 -6.43
C GLN A 131 5.73 -30.56 -7.89
N SER A 132 5.30 -31.42 -8.83
CA SER A 132 5.57 -31.23 -10.26
C SER A 132 4.99 -29.95 -10.85
N GLN A 133 3.83 -29.50 -10.37
CA GLN A 133 3.22 -28.24 -10.80
C GLN A 133 3.98 -27.05 -10.23
N LEU A 134 4.41 -27.13 -8.96
CA LEU A 134 5.19 -26.09 -8.30
C LEU A 134 6.57 -25.94 -8.96
N ASP A 135 7.23 -27.04 -9.29
CA ASP A 135 8.52 -27.04 -9.99
C ASP A 135 8.37 -26.44 -11.40
N SER A 136 7.28 -26.77 -12.10
CA SER A 136 6.99 -26.21 -13.42
C SER A 136 6.75 -24.69 -13.34
N LEU A 137 5.95 -24.25 -12.36
CA LEU A 137 5.70 -22.83 -12.10
C LEU A 137 7.00 -22.10 -11.76
N LYS A 138 7.83 -22.69 -10.89
CA LYS A 138 9.13 -22.16 -10.51
C LYS A 138 10.03 -21.95 -11.71
N ASN A 139 10.22 -22.99 -12.52
CA ASN A 139 11.06 -22.92 -13.72
C ASN A 139 10.54 -21.86 -14.70
N TYR A 140 9.22 -21.80 -14.89
CA TYR A 140 8.59 -20.81 -15.76
C TYR A 140 8.80 -19.37 -15.27
N VAL A 141 8.56 -19.10 -13.99
CA VAL A 141 8.81 -17.79 -13.36
C VAL A 141 10.27 -17.37 -13.50
N PHE A 142 11.22 -18.27 -13.23
CA PHE A 142 12.65 -17.95 -13.34
C PHE A 142 13.16 -17.80 -14.78
N SER A 143 12.43 -18.37 -15.76
CA SER A 143 12.76 -18.24 -17.19
C SER A 143 12.45 -16.86 -17.79
N LYS A 144 11.62 -16.05 -17.12
CA LYS A 144 11.15 -14.76 -17.63
C LYS A 144 11.53 -13.62 -16.68
N GLU A 145 12.24 -12.62 -17.19
CA GLU A 145 12.63 -11.43 -16.41
C GLU A 145 11.43 -10.59 -15.94
N MET A 146 10.28 -10.67 -16.63
CA MET A 146 9.06 -9.99 -16.18
C MET A 146 8.50 -10.55 -14.85
N TYR A 147 8.93 -11.74 -14.43
CA TYR A 147 8.53 -12.35 -13.17
C TYR A 147 9.69 -12.43 -12.17
N LYS A 148 10.85 -12.91 -12.61
CA LYS A 148 12.07 -12.97 -11.82
C LYS A 148 12.64 -11.58 -11.58
N GLY A 149 12.78 -11.18 -10.32
CA GLY A 149 13.24 -9.84 -9.92
C GLY A 149 12.13 -8.80 -9.86
N ALA A 150 11.01 -9.02 -10.54
CA ALA A 150 9.88 -8.09 -10.57
C ALA A 150 8.71 -8.50 -9.66
N ILE A 151 8.32 -9.78 -9.67
CA ILE A 151 7.18 -10.31 -8.90
C ILE A 151 7.64 -11.28 -7.81
N VAL A 152 8.72 -12.01 -8.09
CA VAL A 152 9.39 -12.95 -7.19
C VAL A 152 10.87 -12.62 -7.17
N SER A 153 11.50 -12.63 -5.99
CA SER A 153 12.94 -12.39 -5.86
C SER A 153 13.77 -13.41 -6.63
N GLU A 154 15.02 -13.06 -6.95
CA GLU A 154 15.92 -13.92 -7.75
C GLU A 154 16.24 -15.26 -7.08
N ASP A 155 16.17 -15.31 -5.75
CA ASP A 155 16.38 -16.50 -4.93
C ASP A 155 15.07 -17.25 -4.60
N GLY A 156 13.90 -16.67 -4.93
CA GLY A 156 12.59 -17.27 -4.68
C GLY A 156 12.12 -17.21 -3.23
N THR A 157 12.74 -16.37 -2.40
CA THR A 157 12.41 -16.20 -0.97
C THR A 157 11.42 -15.06 -0.73
N ALA A 158 11.19 -14.17 -1.70
CA ALA A 158 10.24 -13.08 -1.55
C ALA A 158 9.32 -12.93 -2.76
N SER A 159 8.09 -12.46 -2.53
CA SER A 159 7.15 -12.07 -3.57
C SER A 159 6.41 -10.80 -3.21
N VAL A 160 5.97 -10.07 -4.22
CA VAL A 160 5.31 -8.78 -4.06
C VAL A 160 3.84 -8.83 -4.48
N VAL A 161 3.00 -8.17 -3.70
CA VAL A 161 1.62 -7.79 -4.06
C VAL A 161 1.59 -6.28 -4.22
N MET A 162 1.35 -5.82 -5.44
CA MET A 162 1.22 -4.40 -5.77
C MET A 162 -0.26 -4.04 -5.89
N PHE A 163 -0.64 -2.86 -5.41
CA PHE A 163 -2.00 -2.35 -5.57
C PHE A 163 -1.99 -0.86 -5.84
N THR A 164 -2.98 -0.38 -6.58
CA THR A 164 -3.19 1.05 -6.81
C THR A 164 -4.44 1.51 -6.09
N LEU A 165 -4.44 2.76 -5.64
CA LEU A 165 -5.63 3.40 -5.07
C LEU A 165 -6.42 4.16 -6.14
N LEU A 166 -7.70 4.39 -5.85
CA LEU A 166 -8.62 5.21 -6.64
C LEU A 166 -8.35 6.70 -6.46
#